data_AF-A0A345BXB3-F1
#
_entry.id   AF-A0A345BXB3-F1
#
_cell.length_a   1.000
_cell.length_b   1.000
_cell.length_c   1.000
_cell.angle_alpha   90.00
_cell.angle_beta   90.00
_cell.angle_gamma   90.00
#
_symmetry.space_group_name_H-M   'P 1'
#
loop_
_entity.id
_entity.type
_entity.pdbx_description
1 polymer ?
#
loop_
_entity_poly.entity_id
_entity_poly.type
_entity_poly.pdbx_seq_one_letter_code
_entity_poly.pdbx_strand_id
1 'polypeptide(L)'
;MNFSPNVFHMCKKCGKKYDFQEGIFHKFFYGDRLGCSYCLNDFDVYKEMIHAFNYYSLGQHYSLIGCRSNSKQIDLTPGRPYELDLTDDIGKGKLVYINYTPLGMGVLPIEIHGNSPRKPFGSNQITLYPADFMGEAAIAKATVYYWYVPDHLINDISVMLMLDAFERYYEGSFKHSIVSAQSSLEVSLSTFLKDTIPKTSNTKIDKLYKEKNTFNHRYNKVLPKLIELLQFPEIGGSINKKVNELRAIRNEIIHEGDSATELDEGTLRDMLIGIFLAFKYFKLIGKSNFEHE
;
A
#
# COMPACT_ATOMS: atom_id res chain seq x y z
N MET A 1 22.03 11.84 5.47
CA MET A 1 21.16 12.34 4.37
C MET A 1 19.92 11.48 4.37
N ASN A 2 18.76 12.05 4.68
CA ASN A 2 17.49 11.33 4.59
C ASN A 2 17.12 11.18 3.12
N PHE A 3 17.48 10.04 2.53
CA PHE A 3 16.85 9.64 1.27
C PHE A 3 15.41 9.32 1.61
N SER A 4 14.47 10.19 1.21
CA SER A 4 13.11 9.73 1.00
C SER A 4 13.20 8.80 -0.21
N PRO A 5 12.99 7.50 -0.06
CA PRO A 5 12.95 6.58 -1.19
C PRO A 5 11.61 6.85 -1.87
N ASN A 6 11.60 7.88 -2.71
CA ASN A 6 10.47 8.15 -3.55
C ASN A 6 10.30 6.97 -4.49
N VAL A 7 9.06 6.57 -4.74
CA VAL A 7 8.77 5.62 -5.81
C VAL A 7 9.07 6.35 -7.11
N PHE A 8 10.23 6.04 -7.68
CA PHE A 8 10.65 6.60 -8.94
C PHE A 8 10.07 5.77 -10.07
N HIS A 9 9.21 6.38 -10.87
CA HIS A 9 8.81 5.83 -12.15
C HIS A 9 9.73 6.38 -13.23
N MET A 10 10.11 5.54 -14.18
CA MET A 10 10.85 6.00 -15.36
C MET A 10 9.85 6.42 -16.44
N CYS A 11 9.96 7.66 -16.92
CA CYS A 11 9.19 8.08 -18.08
C CYS A 11 9.62 7.27 -19.32
N LYS A 12 8.68 6.53 -19.92
CA LYS A 12 8.95 5.71 -21.11
C LYS A 12 9.50 6.48 -22.31
N LYS A 13 9.21 7.79 -22.41
CA LYS A 13 9.67 8.63 -23.53
C LYS A 13 11.09 9.16 -23.35
N CYS A 14 11.45 9.60 -22.14
CA CYS A 14 12.74 10.29 -21.91
C CYS A 14 13.66 9.59 -20.91
N GLY A 15 13.24 8.48 -20.31
CA GLY A 15 14.02 7.72 -19.32
C GLY A 15 14.23 8.43 -17.98
N LYS A 16 13.75 9.66 -17.81
CA LYS A 16 13.89 10.40 -16.56
C LYS A 16 13.00 9.82 -15.47
N LYS A 17 13.55 9.73 -14.27
CA LYS A 17 12.83 9.35 -13.06
C LYS A 17 11.90 10.48 -12.63
N TYR A 18 10.67 10.16 -12.25
CA TYR A 18 9.74 11.08 -11.61
C TYR A 18 9.11 10.41 -10.40
N ASP A 19 8.77 11.22 -9.39
CA ASP A 19 8.26 10.73 -8.12
C ASP A 19 6.74 10.55 -8.15
N PHE A 20 6.29 9.36 -7.75
CA PHE A 20 4.87 9.12 -7.46
C PHE A 20 4.56 9.63 -6.06
N GLN A 21 4.33 10.94 -5.93
CA GLN A 21 3.94 11.58 -4.67
C GLN A 21 2.42 11.62 -4.53
N GLU A 22 1.92 11.80 -3.30
CA GLU A 22 0.49 11.81 -2.99
C GLU A 22 -0.34 12.80 -3.84
N GLY A 23 0.24 13.96 -4.19
CA GLY A 23 -0.40 14.95 -5.05
C GLY A 23 -0.74 14.46 -6.47
N ILE A 24 -0.13 13.36 -6.93
CA ILE A 24 -0.46 12.76 -8.24
C ILE A 24 -1.87 12.16 -8.25
N PHE A 25 -2.33 11.62 -7.12
CA PHE A 25 -3.65 11.02 -7.01
C PHE A 25 -4.73 12.10 -6.98
N HIS A 26 -4.47 13.24 -6.32
CA HIS A 26 -5.35 14.40 -6.38
C HIS A 26 -5.55 14.84 -7.83
N LYS A 27 -4.46 15.12 -8.54
CA LYS A 27 -4.50 15.48 -9.97
C LYS A 27 -5.23 14.43 -10.82
N PHE A 28 -4.97 13.15 -10.57
CA PHE A 28 -5.63 12.05 -11.26
C PHE A 28 -7.15 12.08 -11.10
N PHE A 29 -7.67 12.24 -9.89
CA PHE A 29 -9.12 12.28 -9.66
C PHE A 29 -9.78 13.55 -10.22
N TYR A 30 -9.11 14.70 -10.12
CA TYR A 30 -9.62 15.96 -10.67
C TYR A 30 -9.49 16.07 -12.19
N GLY A 31 -8.91 15.07 -12.87
CA GLY A 31 -8.73 15.07 -14.31
C GLY A 31 -7.65 16.05 -14.79
N ASP A 32 -6.77 16.48 -13.90
CA ASP A 32 -5.64 17.33 -14.25
C ASP A 32 -4.69 16.58 -15.18
N ARG A 33 -4.05 17.33 -16.08
CA ARG A 33 -3.05 16.75 -16.97
C ARG A 33 -1.86 16.24 -16.16
N LEU A 34 -1.65 14.93 -16.21
CA LEU A 34 -0.51 14.26 -15.62
C LEU A 34 0.52 13.94 -16.69
N GLY A 35 1.72 14.48 -16.53
CA GLY A 35 2.80 14.28 -17.46
C GLY A 35 4.17 14.34 -16.80
N CYS A 36 5.16 13.77 -17.48
CA CYS A 36 6.55 13.81 -17.04
C CYS A 36 7.02 15.26 -16.91
N SER A 37 7.54 15.66 -15.76
CA SER A 37 8.05 17.02 -15.52
C SER A 37 9.20 17.42 -16.45
N TYR A 38 9.87 16.45 -17.09
CA TYR A 38 11.01 16.70 -17.97
C TYR A 38 10.63 16.79 -19.45
N CYS A 39 9.79 15.89 -19.96
CA CYS A 39 9.44 15.84 -21.39
C CYS A 39 7.97 16.13 -21.70
N LEU A 40 7.18 16.45 -20.67
CA LEU A 40 5.76 16.79 -20.74
C LEU A 40 4.88 15.72 -21.41
N ASN A 41 5.40 14.49 -21.51
CA ASN A 41 4.62 13.38 -22.04
C ASN A 41 3.61 12.93 -21.02
N ASP A 42 2.35 12.87 -21.45
CA ASP A 42 1.26 12.45 -20.60
C ASP A 42 1.42 10.98 -20.22
N PHE A 43 0.94 10.64 -19.03
CA PHE A 43 0.85 9.26 -18.60
C PHE A 43 -0.45 8.99 -17.88
N ASP A 44 -0.89 7.75 -17.97
CA ASP A 44 -2.10 7.25 -17.33
C ASP A 44 -1.70 6.60 -16.00
N VAL A 45 -2.06 7.23 -14.88
CA VAL A 45 -1.73 6.76 -13.52
C VAL A 45 -2.14 5.31 -13.31
N TYR A 46 -3.31 4.91 -13.79
CA TYR A 46 -3.80 3.54 -13.64
C TYR A 46 -2.87 2.55 -14.35
N LYS A 47 -2.50 2.85 -15.60
CA LYS A 47 -1.56 2.01 -16.38
C LYS A 47 -0.14 2.03 -15.82
N GLU A 48 0.33 3.19 -15.34
CA GLU A 48 1.65 3.30 -14.73
C GLU A 48 1.73 2.54 -13.40
N MET A 49 0.64 2.49 -12.64
CA MET A 49 0.53 1.63 -11.46
C MET A 49 0.56 0.15 -11.83
N ILE A 50 -0.23 -0.31 -12.82
CA ILE A 50 -0.16 -1.70 -13.29
C ILE A 50 1.25 -2.07 -13.71
N HIS A 51 1.90 -1.18 -14.47
CA HIS A 51 3.28 -1.39 -14.89
C HIS A 51 4.22 -1.47 -13.69
N ALA A 52 4.12 -0.55 -12.73
CA ALA A 52 4.97 -0.59 -11.54
C ALA A 52 4.82 -1.90 -10.75
N PHE A 53 3.60 -2.41 -10.57
CA PHE A 53 3.37 -3.67 -9.90
C PHE A 53 3.97 -4.89 -10.62
N ASN A 54 4.16 -4.83 -11.95
CA ASN A 54 4.76 -5.93 -12.72
C ASN A 54 6.28 -5.98 -12.62
N TYR A 55 6.93 -4.82 -12.49
CA TYR A 55 8.38 -4.69 -12.63
C TYR A 55 9.11 -4.46 -11.32
N TYR A 56 8.42 -3.93 -10.30
CA TYR A 56 9.05 -3.64 -9.04
C TYR A 56 8.75 -4.74 -8.02
N SER A 57 9.83 -5.24 -7.43
CA SER A 57 9.80 -6.14 -6.28
C SER A 57 9.00 -5.52 -5.12
N LEU A 58 8.52 -6.40 -4.24
CA LEU A 58 7.87 -6.09 -2.97
C LEU A 58 8.53 -4.86 -2.30
N GLY A 59 7.75 -3.79 -2.08
CA GLY A 59 8.30 -2.56 -1.52
C GLY A 59 7.56 -1.27 -1.92
N GLN A 60 7.38 -1.02 -3.22
CA GLN A 60 6.90 0.29 -3.68
C GLN A 60 5.45 0.62 -3.31
N HIS A 61 4.61 -0.41 -3.18
CA HIS A 61 3.24 -0.23 -2.70
C HIS A 61 3.21 0.32 -1.25
N TYR A 62 4.23 0.04 -0.42
CA TYR A 62 4.30 0.55 0.95
C TYR A 62 4.38 2.08 0.98
N SER A 63 5.26 2.69 0.19
CA SER A 63 5.33 4.15 0.02
C SER A 63 4.01 4.74 -0.45
N LEU A 64 3.35 4.09 -1.41
CA LEU A 64 2.07 4.56 -1.91
C LEU A 64 1.01 4.54 -0.81
N ILE A 65 1.09 3.65 0.19
CA ILE A 65 0.18 3.58 1.33
C ILE A 65 0.58 4.56 2.47
N GLY A 66 1.72 5.24 2.36
CA GLY A 66 2.23 6.19 3.36
C GLY A 66 3.27 5.61 4.31
N CYS A 67 3.78 4.40 4.04
CA CYS A 67 4.94 3.87 4.75
C CYS A 67 6.18 4.66 4.39
N ARG A 68 7.16 4.63 5.30
CA ARG A 68 8.49 5.17 5.08
C ARG A 68 9.47 4.03 4.90
N SER A 69 10.57 4.28 4.20
CA SER A 69 11.71 3.37 4.24
C SER A 69 12.99 4.12 4.50
N ASN A 70 13.99 3.35 4.88
CA ASN A 70 15.33 3.83 5.17
C ASN A 70 16.33 2.72 4.84
N SER A 71 17.60 3.08 4.76
CA SER A 71 18.68 2.12 4.59
C SER A 71 19.88 2.47 5.46
N LYS A 72 20.58 1.43 5.92
CA LYS A 72 21.84 1.57 6.62
C LYS A 72 22.83 0.51 6.17
N GLN A 73 24.11 0.82 6.23
CA GLN A 73 25.16 -0.18 6.07
C GLN A 73 25.56 -0.72 7.43
N ILE A 74 25.74 -2.04 7.51
CA ILE A 74 26.20 -2.74 8.71
C ILE A 74 27.45 -3.55 8.37
N ASP A 75 28.34 -3.67 9.36
CA ASP A 75 29.52 -4.53 9.27
C ASP A 75 29.20 -5.88 9.92
N LEU A 76 29.39 -6.95 9.16
CA LEU A 76 29.08 -8.32 9.56
C LEU A 76 30.38 -9.09 9.75
N THR A 77 30.60 -9.62 10.95
CA THR A 77 31.73 -10.50 11.25
C THR A 77 31.30 -11.96 11.08
N PRO A 78 31.98 -12.76 10.24
CA PRO A 78 31.64 -14.17 10.03
C PRO A 78 31.48 -14.96 11.34
N GLY A 79 30.40 -15.73 11.43
CA GLY A 79 30.11 -16.60 12.58
C GLY A 79 29.76 -15.87 13.89
N ARG A 80 29.70 -14.53 13.90
CA ARG A 80 29.29 -13.75 15.08
C ARG A 80 27.92 -13.13 14.86
N PRO A 81 26.92 -13.42 15.72
CA PRO A 81 25.63 -12.77 15.65
C PRO A 81 25.76 -11.24 15.67
N TYR A 82 24.93 -10.57 14.88
CA TYR A 82 24.81 -9.13 14.82
C TYR A 82 23.40 -8.73 15.26
N GLU A 83 23.31 -7.89 16.29
CA GLU A 83 22.04 -7.33 16.74
C GLU A 83 21.76 -6.03 15.98
N LEU A 84 20.78 -6.08 15.09
CA LEU A 84 20.27 -4.93 14.37
C LEU A 84 19.14 -4.28 15.17
N ASP A 85 19.40 -3.06 15.66
CA ASP A 85 18.38 -2.22 16.28
C ASP A 85 17.89 -1.14 15.30
N LEU A 86 16.58 -1.11 15.06
CA LEU A 86 15.88 -0.13 14.24
C LEU A 86 14.98 0.80 15.07
N THR A 87 15.03 0.73 16.40
CA THR A 87 14.12 1.45 17.31
C THR A 87 14.20 2.96 17.12
N ASP A 88 15.40 3.52 16.98
CA ASP A 88 15.57 4.97 16.77
C ASP A 88 15.04 5.43 15.41
N ASP A 89 15.15 4.57 14.39
CA ASP A 89 14.71 4.90 13.02
C ASP A 89 13.19 4.82 12.88
N ILE A 90 12.56 3.84 13.54
CA ILE A 90 11.13 3.52 13.41
C ILE A 90 10.29 4.21 14.49
N GLY A 91 10.87 4.44 15.68
CA GLY A 91 10.18 4.93 16.85
C GLY A 91 9.02 4.01 17.25
N LYS A 92 7.83 4.60 17.43
CA LYS A 92 6.57 3.89 17.73
C LYS A 92 5.90 3.27 16.49
N GLY A 93 6.53 3.36 15.32
CA GLY A 93 6.05 2.75 14.10
C GLY A 93 6.14 1.22 14.13
N LYS A 94 5.80 0.61 12.99
CA LYS A 94 5.86 -0.85 12.80
C LYS A 94 6.66 -1.19 11.56
N LEU A 95 7.72 -1.97 11.71
CA LEU A 95 8.44 -2.56 10.59
C LEU A 95 7.50 -3.49 9.78
N VAL A 96 7.50 -3.37 8.46
CA VAL A 96 6.64 -4.17 7.55
C VAL A 96 7.41 -4.89 6.46
N TYR A 97 8.65 -4.49 6.22
CA TYR A 97 9.54 -5.19 5.31
C TYR A 97 10.98 -4.91 5.66
N ILE A 98 11.82 -5.91 5.46
CA ILE A 98 13.27 -5.76 5.52
C ILE A 98 13.93 -6.64 4.48
N ASN A 99 15.00 -6.12 3.89
CA ASN A 99 15.88 -6.83 2.99
C ASN A 99 17.33 -6.57 3.39
N TYR A 100 18.14 -7.60 3.21
CA TYR A 100 19.57 -7.57 3.46
C TYR A 100 20.29 -7.87 2.15
N THR A 101 21.09 -6.93 1.67
CA THR A 101 21.89 -7.10 0.45
C THR A 101 23.37 -7.10 0.83
N PRO A 102 24.08 -8.24 0.73
CA PRO A 102 25.53 -8.29 0.89
C PRO A 102 26.25 -7.38 -0.11
N LEU A 103 27.29 -6.69 0.34
CA LEU A 103 28.17 -5.88 -0.52
C LEU A 103 29.44 -6.68 -0.80
N GLY A 104 29.47 -7.34 -1.96
CA GLY A 104 30.58 -8.17 -2.41
C GLY A 104 30.41 -9.66 -2.08
N MET A 105 31.50 -10.40 -2.16
CA MET A 105 31.57 -11.82 -1.82
C MET A 105 32.07 -11.97 -0.38
N GLY A 106 31.45 -12.82 0.44
CA GLY A 106 31.87 -13.03 1.82
C GLY A 106 30.79 -13.71 2.66
N VAL A 107 29.98 -12.91 3.37
CA VAL A 107 28.94 -13.43 4.26
C VAL A 107 27.53 -13.12 3.76
N LEU A 108 26.62 -14.05 3.96
CA LEU A 108 25.18 -13.84 3.79
C LEU A 108 24.53 -13.59 5.16
N PRO A 109 23.82 -12.46 5.35
CA PRO A 109 23.05 -12.22 6.57
C PRO A 109 21.82 -13.13 6.59
N ILE A 110 21.78 -14.05 7.54
CA ILE A 110 20.62 -14.91 7.81
C ILE A 110 19.88 -14.36 9.02
N GLU A 111 18.60 -14.03 8.87
CA GLU A 111 17.78 -13.62 10.01
C GLU A 111 17.54 -14.81 10.95
N ILE A 112 17.93 -14.68 12.21
CA ILE A 112 17.68 -15.69 13.23
C ILE A 112 16.30 -15.44 13.83
N HIS A 113 15.43 -16.44 13.76
CA HIS A 113 14.14 -16.44 14.43
C HIS A 113 14.06 -17.51 15.53
N GLY A 114 13.13 -17.35 16.47
CA GLY A 114 12.87 -18.37 17.49
C GLY A 114 12.15 -19.60 16.91
N ASN A 115 11.93 -20.61 17.76
CA ASN A 115 11.20 -21.84 17.41
C ASN A 115 9.72 -21.63 17.10
N SER A 116 9.18 -20.46 17.43
CA SER A 116 7.89 -20.01 16.94
C SER A 116 8.14 -19.05 15.78
N PRO A 117 7.53 -19.25 14.60
CA PRO A 117 7.56 -18.24 13.56
C PRO A 117 6.97 -16.97 14.15
N ARG A 118 7.82 -15.97 14.42
CA ARG A 118 7.35 -14.66 14.84
C ARG A 118 6.44 -14.17 13.71
N LYS A 119 5.34 -13.47 14.05
CA LYS A 119 4.72 -12.57 13.07
C LYS A 119 5.87 -11.77 12.45
N PRO A 120 5.99 -11.70 11.11
CA PRO A 120 7.07 -10.94 10.51
C PRO A 120 7.01 -9.54 11.15
N PHE A 121 8.08 -9.18 11.87
CA PHE A 121 8.27 -7.86 12.48
C PHE A 121 7.47 -7.50 13.74
N GLY A 122 7.32 -8.43 14.69
CA GLY A 122 6.85 -8.09 16.05
C GLY A 122 7.84 -7.25 16.90
N SER A 123 9.04 -6.98 16.39
CA SER A 123 10.15 -6.31 17.07
C SER A 123 10.94 -5.45 16.07
N ASN A 124 11.42 -4.29 16.52
CA ASN A 124 12.39 -3.46 15.78
C ASN A 124 13.84 -3.93 16.01
N GLN A 125 14.03 -4.96 16.83
CA GLN A 125 15.30 -5.63 17.09
C GLN A 125 15.32 -6.99 16.41
N ILE A 126 16.36 -7.19 15.59
CA ILE A 126 16.53 -8.35 14.72
C ILE A 126 17.94 -8.88 14.91
N THR A 127 18.06 -10.20 15.09
CA THR A 127 19.35 -10.86 15.17
C THR A 127 19.71 -11.46 13.82
N LEU A 128 20.89 -11.12 13.29
CA LEU A 128 21.42 -11.66 12.04
C LEU A 128 22.60 -12.59 12.33
N TYR A 129 22.65 -13.73 11.66
CA TYR A 129 23.80 -14.62 11.59
C TYR A 129 24.55 -14.43 10.26
N PRO A 130 25.78 -13.90 10.27
CA PRO A 130 26.60 -13.80 9.08
C PRO A 130 27.17 -15.17 8.69
N ALA A 131 26.49 -15.86 7.79
CA ALA A 131 26.90 -17.17 7.32
C ALA A 131 27.99 -17.03 6.24
N ASP A 132 29.14 -17.62 6.51
CA ASP A 132 30.18 -17.86 5.53
C ASP A 132 30.03 -19.28 4.97
N PHE A 133 29.68 -19.37 3.69
CA PHE A 133 29.53 -20.65 2.99
C PHE A 133 30.81 -21.08 2.26
N MET A 134 31.82 -20.22 2.19
CA MET A 134 33.07 -20.45 1.46
C MET A 134 34.27 -20.68 2.39
N GLY A 135 34.15 -20.34 3.68
CA GLY A 135 35.15 -20.62 4.72
C GLY A 135 36.34 -19.66 4.73
N GLU A 136 36.25 -18.55 4.00
CA GLU A 136 37.35 -17.59 3.79
C GLU A 136 36.89 -16.13 3.98
N ALA A 137 35.69 -15.89 4.51
CA ALA A 137 35.14 -14.55 4.58
C ALA A 137 35.88 -13.69 5.63
N ALA A 138 36.22 -12.47 5.26
CA ALA A 138 36.58 -11.40 6.19
C ALA A 138 35.31 -10.68 6.68
N ILE A 139 35.47 -9.65 7.52
CA ILE A 139 34.38 -8.71 7.82
C ILE A 139 33.82 -8.18 6.49
N ALA A 140 32.53 -8.37 6.27
CA ALA A 140 31.86 -7.91 5.06
C ALA A 140 30.77 -6.89 5.41
N LYS A 141 30.43 -6.05 4.43
CA LYS A 141 29.35 -5.08 4.57
C LYS A 141 28.06 -5.66 4.04
N ALA A 142 26.95 -5.32 4.68
CA ALA A 142 25.63 -5.53 4.13
C ALA A 142 24.85 -4.21 4.15
N THR A 143 24.04 -3.98 3.12
CA THR A 143 23.03 -2.92 3.13
C THR A 143 21.74 -3.51 3.66
N VAL A 144 21.23 -2.91 4.72
CA VAL A 144 19.88 -3.18 5.23
C VAL A 144 18.96 -2.13 4.63
N TYR A 145 17.91 -2.57 3.94
CA TYR A 145 16.85 -1.72 3.43
C TYR A 145 15.52 -2.17 4.02
N TYR A 146 14.73 -1.25 4.57
CA TYR A 146 13.51 -1.62 5.29
C TYR A 146 12.40 -0.60 5.13
N TRP A 147 11.15 -1.06 5.16
CA TRP A 147 9.94 -0.25 5.20
C TRP A 147 9.25 -0.35 6.55
N TYR A 148 8.69 0.76 7.03
CA TYR A 148 7.93 0.82 8.26
C TYR A 148 6.69 1.72 8.13
N VAL A 149 5.63 1.35 8.83
CA VAL A 149 4.44 2.17 9.04
C VAL A 149 4.76 3.20 10.12
N PRO A 150 4.65 4.51 9.85
CA PRO A 150 4.87 5.53 10.87
C PRO A 150 3.78 5.49 11.95
N ASP A 151 4.10 5.99 13.16
CA ASP A 151 3.23 5.97 14.34
C ASP A 151 1.80 6.48 14.06
N HIS A 152 1.67 7.60 13.34
CA HIS A 152 0.35 8.17 13.02
C HIS A 152 -0.54 7.30 12.11
N LEU A 153 0.00 6.26 11.47
CA LEU A 153 -0.75 5.34 10.60
C LEU A 153 -0.98 3.96 11.22
N ILE A 154 -0.28 3.60 12.31
CA ILE A 154 -0.34 2.23 12.87
C ILE A 154 -1.74 1.86 13.37
N ASN A 155 -2.50 2.86 13.84
CA ASN A 155 -3.85 2.69 14.36
C ASN A 155 -4.93 2.85 13.29
N ASP A 156 -4.55 3.19 12.05
CA ASP A 156 -5.49 3.25 10.94
C ASP A 156 -5.71 1.83 10.38
N ILE A 157 -6.77 1.18 10.86
CA ILE A 157 -7.07 -0.20 10.46
C ILE A 157 -7.28 -0.36 8.95
N SER A 158 -7.76 0.67 8.24
CA SER A 158 -7.89 0.59 6.78
C SER A 158 -6.53 0.56 6.08
N VAL A 159 -5.55 1.31 6.60
CA VAL A 159 -4.16 1.26 6.11
C VAL A 159 -3.55 -0.11 6.37
N MET A 160 -3.70 -0.62 7.59
CA MET A 160 -3.15 -1.94 7.95
C MET A 160 -3.74 -3.08 7.12
N LEU A 161 -5.05 -3.04 6.83
CA LEU A 161 -5.71 -4.01 5.97
C LEU A 161 -5.26 -3.90 4.50
N MET A 162 -4.96 -2.68 4.00
CA MET A 162 -4.42 -2.51 2.65
C MET A 162 -2.99 -3.07 2.55
N LEU A 163 -2.18 -2.87 3.59
CA LEU A 163 -0.83 -3.43 3.66
C LEU A 163 -0.85 -4.96 3.67
N ASP A 164 -1.70 -5.55 4.51
CA ASP A 164 -1.90 -7.01 4.54
C ASP A 164 -2.41 -7.51 3.18
N ALA A 165 -3.31 -6.79 2.51
CA ALA A 165 -3.79 -7.18 1.18
C ALA A 165 -2.67 -7.32 0.14
N PHE A 166 -1.71 -6.39 0.12
CA PHE A 166 -0.56 -6.48 -0.78
C PHE A 166 0.43 -7.55 -0.34
N GLU A 167 0.72 -7.66 0.96
CA GLU A 167 1.59 -8.73 1.51
C GLU A 167 1.08 -10.11 1.09
N ARG A 168 -0.22 -10.38 1.31
CA ARG A 168 -0.86 -11.65 0.93
C ARG A 168 -0.85 -11.90 -0.57
N TYR A 169 -0.96 -10.85 -1.39
CA TYR A 169 -0.86 -10.98 -2.84
C TYR A 169 0.53 -11.50 -3.25
N TYR A 170 1.60 -10.92 -2.71
CA TYR A 170 2.96 -11.36 -3.03
C TYR A 170 3.34 -12.71 -2.42
N GLU A 171 2.71 -13.12 -1.32
CA GLU A 171 2.83 -14.47 -0.76
C GLU A 171 2.05 -15.54 -1.55
N GLY A 172 1.30 -15.16 -2.59
CA GLY A 172 0.42 -16.07 -3.35
C GLY A 172 -0.89 -16.41 -2.61
N SER A 173 -1.15 -15.77 -1.48
CA SER A 173 -2.36 -15.94 -0.66
C SER A 173 -3.51 -15.06 -1.17
N PHE A 174 -3.94 -15.32 -2.42
CA PHE A 174 -4.87 -14.47 -3.15
C PHE A 174 -6.23 -14.29 -2.47
N LYS A 175 -6.79 -15.34 -1.87
CA LYS A 175 -8.08 -15.26 -1.16
C LYS A 175 -8.01 -14.29 0.03
N HIS A 176 -6.93 -14.35 0.81
CA HIS A 176 -6.70 -13.42 1.92
C HIS A 176 -6.48 -12.01 1.41
N SER A 177 -5.73 -11.84 0.33
CA SER A 177 -5.54 -10.53 -0.32
C SER A 177 -6.89 -9.88 -0.69
N ILE A 178 -7.79 -10.64 -1.32
CA ILE A 178 -9.12 -10.17 -1.72
C ILE A 178 -9.94 -9.71 -0.52
N VAL A 179 -9.99 -10.52 0.55
CA VAL A 179 -10.73 -10.22 1.78
C VAL A 179 -10.16 -8.98 2.47
N SER A 180 -8.85 -8.88 2.59
CA SER A 180 -8.16 -7.75 3.24
C SER A 180 -8.32 -6.45 2.43
N ALA A 181 -8.20 -6.50 1.10
CA ALA A 181 -8.38 -5.33 0.23
C ALA A 181 -9.82 -4.79 0.33
N GLN A 182 -10.81 -5.66 0.23
CA GLN A 182 -12.22 -5.27 0.33
C GLN A 182 -12.56 -4.72 1.72
N SER A 183 -12.01 -5.33 2.79
CA SER A 183 -12.20 -4.85 4.16
C SER A 183 -11.57 -3.47 4.37
N SER A 184 -10.38 -3.23 3.82
CA SER A 184 -9.75 -1.90 3.82
C SER A 184 -10.64 -0.85 3.16
N LEU A 185 -11.23 -1.17 2.02
CA LEU A 185 -12.13 -0.28 1.30
C LEU A 185 -13.42 0.01 2.09
N GLU A 186 -13.99 -1.00 2.73
CA GLU A 186 -15.20 -0.85 3.55
C GLU A 186 -14.99 0.08 4.75
N VAL A 187 -13.87 -0.08 5.44
CA VAL A 187 -13.50 0.79 6.57
C VAL A 187 -13.23 2.21 6.09
N SER A 188 -12.43 2.37 5.03
CA SER A 188 -12.09 3.69 4.50
C SER A 188 -13.32 4.45 4.00
N LEU A 189 -14.21 3.80 3.23
CA LEU A 189 -15.50 4.38 2.83
C LEU A 189 -16.33 4.78 4.04
N SER A 190 -16.43 3.90 5.04
CA SER A 190 -17.24 4.17 6.23
C SER A 190 -16.71 5.37 7.02
N THR A 191 -15.39 5.52 7.11
CA THR A 191 -14.73 6.67 7.73
C THR A 191 -14.99 7.93 6.93
N PHE A 192 -14.74 7.90 5.62
CA PHE A 192 -15.01 9.02 4.71
C PHE A 192 -16.46 9.51 4.78
N LEU A 193 -17.45 8.61 4.75
CA LEU A 193 -18.85 8.99 4.86
C LEU A 193 -19.19 9.58 6.23
N LYS A 194 -18.67 9.01 7.33
CA LYS A 194 -18.87 9.54 8.69
C LYS A 194 -18.32 10.94 8.86
N ASP A 195 -17.15 11.21 8.27
CA ASP A 195 -16.49 12.51 8.37
C ASP A 195 -17.12 13.55 7.45
N THR A 196 -17.67 13.12 6.31
CA THR A 196 -18.14 14.03 5.25
C THR A 196 -19.63 14.34 5.35
N ILE A 197 -20.49 13.37 5.67
CA ILE A 197 -21.95 13.59 5.71
C ILE A 197 -22.35 14.72 6.68
N PRO A 198 -21.83 14.81 7.92
CA PRO A 198 -22.19 15.89 8.84
C PRO A 198 -21.91 17.29 8.28
N LYS A 199 -20.86 17.43 7.45
CA LYS A 199 -20.47 18.71 6.83
C LYS A 199 -21.50 19.21 5.82
N THR A 200 -22.32 18.31 5.26
CA THR A 200 -23.32 18.69 4.24
C THR A 200 -24.56 19.36 4.81
N SER A 201 -24.85 19.18 6.10
CA SER A 201 -26.14 19.53 6.73
C SER A 201 -27.38 19.00 5.97
N ASN A 202 -27.22 18.01 5.09
CA ASN A 202 -28.29 17.53 4.20
C ASN A 202 -29.04 16.35 4.80
N THR A 203 -30.23 16.62 5.33
CA THR A 203 -31.08 15.61 5.99
C THR A 203 -31.50 14.46 5.08
N LYS A 204 -31.55 14.65 3.76
CA LYS A 204 -31.88 13.57 2.81
C LYS A 204 -30.72 12.58 2.67
N ILE A 205 -29.49 13.06 2.60
CA ILE A 205 -28.30 12.20 2.53
C ILE A 205 -28.08 11.46 3.85
N ASP A 206 -28.28 12.14 4.98
CA ASP A 206 -28.19 11.50 6.30
C ASP A 206 -29.22 10.36 6.45
N LYS A 207 -30.48 10.58 6.04
CA LYS A 207 -31.49 9.52 5.98
C LYS A 207 -31.05 8.36 5.09
N LEU A 208 -30.60 8.66 3.87
CA LEU A 208 -30.15 7.64 2.91
C LEU A 208 -28.98 6.81 3.47
N TYR A 209 -28.05 7.43 4.20
CA TYR A 209 -26.94 6.73 4.85
C TYR A 209 -27.41 5.80 5.98
N LYS A 210 -28.45 6.21 6.72
CA LYS A 210 -29.02 5.45 7.84
C LYS A 210 -29.97 4.33 7.40
N GLU A 211 -30.50 4.36 6.17
CA GLU A 211 -31.45 3.36 5.65
C GLU A 211 -30.90 1.92 5.64
N LYS A 212 -29.68 1.73 5.14
CA LYS A 212 -29.05 0.39 5.03
C LYS A 212 -27.57 0.44 5.32
N ASN A 213 -27.13 -0.42 6.24
CA ASN A 213 -25.73 -0.56 6.65
C ASN A 213 -24.99 -1.61 5.80
N THR A 214 -25.10 -1.57 4.47
CA THR A 214 -24.33 -2.46 3.58
C THR A 214 -23.36 -1.68 2.72
N PHE A 215 -22.21 -2.26 2.41
CA PHE A 215 -21.22 -1.63 1.53
C PHE A 215 -21.83 -1.26 0.18
N ASN A 216 -22.58 -2.18 -0.45
CA ASN A 216 -23.20 -1.95 -1.75
C ASN A 216 -24.14 -0.73 -1.74
N HIS A 217 -24.94 -0.56 -0.70
CA HIS A 217 -25.80 0.61 -0.55
C HIS A 217 -24.99 1.89 -0.38
N ARG A 218 -23.99 1.87 0.51
CA ARG A 218 -23.13 3.03 0.75
C ARG A 218 -22.35 3.45 -0.49
N TYR A 219 -21.70 2.49 -1.16
CA TYR A 219 -20.84 2.75 -2.30
C TYR A 219 -21.64 3.11 -3.56
N ASN A 220 -22.72 2.40 -3.88
CA ASN A 220 -23.44 2.58 -5.15
C ASN A 220 -24.68 3.51 -5.04
N LYS A 221 -25.11 3.92 -3.83
CA LYS A 221 -26.29 4.80 -3.65
C LYS A 221 -25.98 6.07 -2.85
N VAL A 222 -25.29 5.95 -1.71
CA VAL A 222 -24.98 7.11 -0.85
C VAL A 222 -23.86 7.95 -1.45
N LEU A 223 -22.74 7.31 -1.77
CA LEU A 223 -21.53 7.98 -2.25
C LEU A 223 -21.76 8.81 -3.53
N PRO A 224 -22.45 8.33 -4.60
CA PRO A 224 -22.65 9.14 -5.80
C PRO A 224 -23.42 10.44 -5.53
N LYS A 225 -24.45 10.39 -4.66
CA LYS A 225 -25.20 11.60 -4.28
C LYS A 225 -24.36 12.56 -3.44
N LEU A 226 -23.47 12.02 -2.61
CA LEU A 226 -22.55 12.85 -1.82
C LEU A 226 -21.52 13.53 -2.71
N ILE A 227 -20.97 12.81 -3.69
CA ILE A 227 -20.06 13.35 -4.71
C ILE A 227 -20.74 14.46 -5.50
N GLU A 228 -21.96 14.24 -5.97
CA GLU A 228 -22.76 15.24 -6.68
C GLU A 228 -23.02 16.49 -5.82
N LEU A 229 -23.47 16.29 -4.58
CA LEU A 229 -23.80 17.39 -3.67
C LEU A 229 -22.59 18.27 -3.34
N LEU A 230 -21.43 17.64 -3.11
CA LEU A 230 -20.20 18.33 -2.72
C LEU A 230 -19.28 18.67 -3.90
N GLN A 231 -19.72 18.38 -5.13
CA GLN A 231 -18.93 18.58 -6.35
C GLN A 231 -17.55 17.93 -6.27
N PHE A 232 -17.46 16.77 -5.63
CA PHE A 232 -16.22 16.01 -5.62
C PHE A 232 -15.97 15.39 -7.00
N PRO A 233 -14.70 15.14 -7.36
CA PRO A 233 -14.39 14.40 -8.58
C PRO A 233 -15.03 13.02 -8.56
N GLU A 234 -15.46 12.50 -9.71
CA GLU A 234 -15.90 11.11 -9.80
C GLU A 234 -14.72 10.15 -9.64
N ILE A 235 -14.97 8.99 -9.02
CA ILE A 235 -13.92 7.95 -8.84
C ILE A 235 -13.46 7.36 -10.19
N GLY A 236 -14.31 7.39 -11.22
CA GLY A 236 -14.03 6.83 -12.54
C GLY A 236 -14.65 5.44 -12.75
N GLY A 237 -15.20 5.22 -13.94
CA GLY A 237 -15.96 3.99 -14.28
C GLY A 237 -15.14 2.70 -14.16
N SER A 238 -13.86 2.72 -14.58
CA SER A 238 -12.98 1.55 -14.50
C SER A 238 -12.73 1.12 -13.05
N ILE A 239 -12.48 2.08 -12.15
CA ILE A 239 -12.26 1.81 -10.72
C ILE A 239 -13.55 1.26 -10.08
N ASN A 240 -14.70 1.89 -10.36
CA ASN A 240 -16.00 1.41 -9.89
C ASN A 240 -16.31 -0.03 -10.32
N LYS A 241 -15.93 -0.39 -11.56
CA LYS A 241 -16.08 -1.76 -12.06
C LYS A 241 -15.23 -2.73 -11.24
N LYS A 242 -13.94 -2.44 -11.02
CA LYS A 242 -13.04 -3.28 -10.22
C LYS A 242 -13.48 -3.45 -8.78
N VAL A 243 -13.98 -2.38 -8.15
CA VAL A 243 -14.54 -2.44 -6.79
C VAL A 243 -15.72 -3.41 -6.70
N ASN A 244 -16.63 -3.35 -7.66
CA ASN A 244 -17.80 -4.22 -7.66
C ASN A 244 -17.45 -5.68 -8.02
N GLU A 245 -16.49 -5.90 -8.93
CA GLU A 245 -15.98 -7.24 -9.27
C GLU A 245 -15.32 -7.89 -8.05
N LEU A 246 -14.37 -7.22 -7.38
CA LEU A 246 -13.69 -7.77 -6.22
C LEU A 246 -14.69 -8.08 -5.09
N ARG A 247 -15.69 -7.21 -4.86
CA ARG A 247 -16.74 -7.43 -3.87
C ARG A 247 -17.55 -8.70 -4.17
N ALA A 248 -17.88 -8.96 -5.43
CA ALA A 248 -18.62 -10.16 -5.82
C ALA A 248 -17.81 -11.41 -5.47
N ILE A 249 -16.54 -11.44 -5.88
CA ILE A 249 -15.62 -12.54 -5.60
C ILE A 249 -15.41 -12.74 -4.10
N ARG A 250 -15.21 -11.65 -3.35
CA ARG A 250 -15.09 -11.71 -1.88
C ARG A 250 -16.32 -12.35 -1.24
N ASN A 251 -17.53 -12.06 -1.73
CA ASN A 251 -18.75 -12.66 -1.20
C ASN A 251 -18.83 -14.14 -1.53
N GLU A 252 -18.43 -14.55 -2.73
CA GLU A 252 -18.31 -15.97 -3.10
C GLU A 252 -17.33 -16.68 -2.16
N ILE A 253 -16.13 -16.14 -1.94
CA ILE A 253 -15.13 -16.70 -1.02
C ILE A 253 -15.70 -16.89 0.40
N ILE A 254 -16.39 -15.88 0.94
CA ILE A 254 -16.90 -15.93 2.32
C ILE A 254 -18.11 -16.88 2.47
N HIS A 255 -19.00 -16.92 1.47
CA HIS A 255 -20.26 -17.65 1.59
C HIS A 255 -20.20 -19.08 1.06
N GLU A 256 -19.39 -19.33 0.03
CA GLU A 256 -19.32 -20.64 -0.65
C GLU A 256 -18.07 -21.44 -0.26
N GLY A 257 -17.18 -20.83 0.52
CA GLY A 257 -16.15 -21.54 1.28
C GLY A 257 -14.94 -22.04 0.48
N ASP A 258 -15.01 -22.27 -0.84
CA ASP A 258 -13.78 -22.51 -1.62
C ASP A 258 -13.84 -22.62 -3.17
N SER A 259 -15.00 -22.72 -3.82
CA SER A 259 -15.05 -23.60 -5.01
C SER A 259 -14.97 -23.05 -6.44
N ALA A 260 -14.81 -21.76 -6.75
CA ALA A 260 -15.02 -21.34 -8.16
C ALA A 260 -14.07 -20.34 -8.83
N THR A 261 -13.30 -19.51 -8.12
CA THR A 261 -12.52 -18.47 -8.80
C THR A 261 -11.02 -18.74 -8.71
N GLU A 262 -10.52 -19.59 -9.62
CA GLU A 262 -9.12 -19.50 -10.05
C GLU A 262 -8.95 -18.15 -10.77
N LEU A 263 -8.66 -17.11 -10.00
CA LEU A 263 -8.29 -15.82 -10.55
C LEU A 263 -6.86 -15.91 -11.06
N ASP A 264 -6.66 -15.51 -12.31
CA ASP A 264 -5.31 -15.25 -12.76
C ASP A 264 -4.71 -14.07 -11.98
N GLU A 265 -3.42 -14.18 -11.69
CA GLU A 265 -2.67 -13.19 -10.91
C GLU A 265 -2.78 -11.78 -11.51
N GLY A 266 -2.85 -11.68 -12.85
CA GLY A 266 -2.97 -10.41 -13.56
C GLY A 266 -4.29 -9.70 -13.33
N THR A 267 -5.40 -10.45 -13.34
CA THR A 267 -6.73 -9.95 -13.05
C THR A 267 -6.85 -9.52 -11.59
N LEU A 268 -6.34 -10.31 -10.64
CA LEU A 268 -6.34 -9.92 -9.23
C LEU A 268 -5.53 -8.64 -9.02
N ARG A 269 -4.35 -8.52 -9.62
CA ARG A 269 -3.53 -7.32 -9.56
C ARG A 269 -4.26 -6.08 -10.07
N ASP A 270 -4.93 -6.20 -11.22
CA ASP A 270 -5.72 -5.12 -11.81
C ASP A 270 -6.87 -4.71 -10.85
N MET A 271 -7.54 -5.69 -10.23
CA MET A 271 -8.55 -5.41 -9.21
C MET A 271 -7.95 -4.72 -7.97
N LEU A 272 -6.83 -5.20 -7.44
CA LEU A 272 -6.15 -4.61 -6.27
C LEU A 272 -5.74 -3.16 -6.52
N ILE A 273 -5.26 -2.83 -7.72
CA ILE A 273 -4.92 -1.45 -8.09
C ILE A 273 -6.19 -0.59 -8.12
N GLY A 274 -7.29 -1.11 -8.70
CA GLY A 274 -8.59 -0.45 -8.64
C GLY A 274 -9.05 -0.15 -7.21
N ILE A 275 -8.97 -1.15 -6.32
CA ILE A 275 -9.31 -0.97 -4.89
C ILE A 275 -8.38 0.05 -4.23
N PHE A 276 -7.08 -0.03 -4.47
CA PHE A 276 -6.10 0.89 -3.92
C PHE A 276 -6.41 2.34 -4.33
N LEU A 277 -6.79 2.57 -5.59
CA LEU A 277 -7.19 3.90 -6.05
C LEU A 277 -8.49 4.35 -5.39
N ALA A 278 -9.50 3.50 -5.25
CA ALA A 278 -10.72 3.84 -4.50
C ALA A 278 -10.43 4.14 -3.01
N PHE A 279 -9.54 3.36 -2.39
CA PHE A 279 -9.05 3.61 -1.04
C PHE A 279 -8.36 4.98 -0.95
N LYS A 280 -7.48 5.30 -1.91
CA LYS A 280 -6.81 6.60 -1.99
C LYS A 280 -7.78 7.75 -2.17
N TYR A 281 -8.80 7.57 -3.00
CA TYR A 281 -9.86 8.55 -3.14
C TYR A 281 -10.48 8.89 -1.77
N PHE A 282 -10.86 7.90 -0.97
CA PHE A 282 -11.46 8.14 0.35
C PHE A 282 -10.50 8.73 1.38
N LYS A 283 -9.19 8.55 1.21
CA LYS A 283 -8.17 9.15 2.08
C LYS A 283 -7.85 10.59 1.74
N LEU A 284 -8.01 10.98 0.48
CA LEU A 284 -7.59 12.28 -0.05
C LEU A 284 -8.75 13.24 -0.25
N ILE A 285 -9.78 12.78 -0.95
CA ILE A 285 -10.94 13.59 -1.30
C ILE A 285 -11.76 13.80 -0.04
N GLY A 286 -12.15 15.05 0.23
CA GLY A 286 -12.88 15.43 1.45
C GLY A 286 -12.01 15.79 2.66
N LYS A 287 -10.68 15.65 2.58
CA LYS A 287 -9.73 16.30 3.51
C LYS A 287 -9.17 17.60 2.92
N SER A 288 -8.77 17.58 1.65
CA SER A 288 -8.17 18.73 0.95
C SER A 288 -9.05 19.97 0.86
N ASN A 289 -10.38 19.81 0.77
CA ASN A 289 -11.29 20.94 0.61
C ASN A 289 -11.64 21.67 1.92
N PHE A 290 -11.26 21.14 3.09
CA PHE A 290 -11.65 21.70 4.40
C PHE A 290 -10.47 22.12 5.27
N GLU A 291 -9.23 21.98 4.80
CA GLU A 291 -8.03 22.51 5.46
C GLU A 291 -7.65 23.91 4.92
N HIS A 292 -8.48 24.47 4.02
CA HIS A 292 -8.32 25.79 3.42
C HIS A 292 -9.53 26.73 3.65
N GLU A 293 -10.45 26.35 4.54
CA GLU A 293 -11.49 27.23 5.12
C GLU A 293 -11.22 27.44 6.61
#